data_AF-A0A381WRV3-F1
#
_entry.id   AF-A0A381WRV3-F1
#
_cell.length_a   1.000
_cell.length_b   1.000
_cell.length_c   1.000
_cell.angle_alpha   90.00
_cell.angle_beta   90.00
_cell.angle_gamma   90.00
#
_symmetry.space_group_name_H-M   'P 1'
#
loop_
_entity.id
_entity.type
_entity.pdbx_description
1 polymer ?
#
loop_
_entity_poly.entity_id
_entity_poly.type
_entity_poly.pdbx_seq_one_letter_code
_entity_poly.pdbx_strand_id
1 'polypeptide(L)'
;MRKVNYLNNRDLLAEIHKSKNTFSSYTDDGYDQFDVILPSIDKVNIRTTAEAKRARAKRMSQKDYEGRKANGEKVKQADCEVDYKKIKKTDVIFRIMMFDHIPDDKGRKKKPKTIADTKEKLNFPPFQHYKFNENNELVCIGKSHWVGGMENGYYDKGCGQATNKLAMMWMKLCERYATRGNVRGYTYNDEMKGQAILQLAQIGLQFDESKSNNPFAYYTAAVTNSFVRIINIEKRNQNIRDDILEMNHMNPSFTRQNQGAWEREQAEHNKKWKPQEKKVTKS
;
A
#
# COMPACT_ATOMS: atom_id res chain seq x y z
N MET A 1 -4.45 33.52 1.26
CA MET A 1 -4.94 32.12 1.30
C MET A 1 -3.77 31.19 1.61
N ARG A 2 -3.80 30.42 2.73
CA ARG A 2 -2.81 29.36 2.98
C ARG A 2 -2.95 28.30 1.88
N LYS A 3 -1.84 27.91 1.26
CA LYS A 3 -1.80 26.89 0.21
C LYS A 3 -2.33 25.57 0.78
N VAL A 4 -3.46 25.07 0.27
CA VAL A 4 -4.00 23.77 0.68
C VAL A 4 -3.03 22.70 0.17
N ASN A 5 -2.23 22.13 1.07
CA ASN A 5 -1.30 21.06 0.70
C ASN A 5 -2.09 19.75 0.62
N TYR A 6 -2.53 19.40 -0.58
CA TYR A 6 -3.18 18.13 -0.85
C TYR A 6 -2.18 16.98 -0.73
N LEU A 7 -2.60 15.88 -0.07
CA LEU A 7 -1.87 14.62 -0.14
C LEU A 7 -1.70 14.24 -1.62
N ASN A 8 -0.45 14.08 -2.05
CA ASN A 8 -0.10 13.68 -3.40
C ASN A 8 0.80 12.44 -3.37
N ASN A 9 0.83 11.71 -4.48
CA ASN A 9 1.59 10.47 -4.58
C ASN A 9 3.10 10.68 -4.39
N ARG A 10 3.64 11.82 -4.83
CA ARG A 10 5.07 12.12 -4.71
C ARG A 10 5.50 12.22 -3.25
N ASP A 11 4.74 12.96 -2.44
CA ASP A 11 5.04 13.14 -1.01
C ASP A 11 4.81 11.84 -0.24
N LEU A 12 3.77 11.08 -0.58
CA LEU A 12 3.53 9.75 -0.01
C LEU A 12 4.69 8.79 -0.30
N LEU A 13 5.16 8.71 -1.56
CA LEU A 13 6.30 7.89 -1.94
C LEU A 13 7.57 8.29 -1.19
N ALA A 14 7.83 9.59 -1.07
CA ALA A 14 8.98 10.10 -0.33
C ALA A 14 8.92 9.71 1.16
N GLU A 15 7.76 9.78 1.79
CA GLU A 15 7.61 9.42 3.20
C GLU A 15 7.58 7.89 3.43
N ILE A 16 7.09 7.09 2.48
CA ILE A 16 7.24 5.62 2.48
C ILE A 16 8.72 5.26 2.42
N HIS A 17 9.46 5.88 1.51
CA HIS A 17 10.89 5.65 1.36
C HIS A 17 11.65 5.94 2.65
N LYS A 18 11.44 7.14 3.24
CA LYS A 18 12.02 7.50 4.54
C LYS A 18 11.62 6.51 5.64
N SER A 19 10.35 6.12 5.68
CA SER A 19 9.84 5.18 6.68
C SER A 19 10.44 3.78 6.54
N LYS A 20 10.75 3.31 5.33
CA LYS A 20 11.47 2.03 5.13
C LYS A 20 12.95 2.15 5.52
N ASN A 21 13.55 3.32 5.29
CA ASN A 21 14.94 3.56 5.64
C ASN A 21 15.17 3.62 7.16
N THR A 22 14.16 3.91 7.99
CA THR A 22 14.31 3.82 9.46
C THR A 22 14.54 2.38 9.95
N PHE A 23 14.18 1.38 9.16
CA PHE A 23 14.46 -0.04 9.44
C PHE A 23 15.74 -0.53 8.76
N SER A 24 16.46 0.33 8.04
CA SER A 24 17.56 -0.08 7.16
C SER A 24 18.89 0.48 7.65
N SER A 25 19.96 -0.27 7.43
CA SER A 25 21.33 0.16 7.70
C SER A 25 22.12 0.25 6.40
N TYR A 26 23.03 1.22 6.33
CA TYR A 26 23.84 1.55 5.16
C TYR A 26 25.29 1.79 5.58
N THR A 27 26.25 1.51 4.69
CA THR A 27 27.68 1.72 4.97
C THR A 27 28.12 3.19 4.90
N ASP A 28 27.38 4.02 4.17
CA ASP A 28 27.72 5.42 3.93
C ASP A 28 26.46 6.26 3.71
N ASP A 29 26.59 7.57 3.84
CA ASP A 29 25.52 8.54 3.65
C ASP A 29 25.08 8.60 2.18
N GLY A 30 23.76 8.73 1.96
CA GLY A 30 23.18 8.78 0.62
C GLY A 30 23.02 7.40 -0.05
N TYR A 31 23.54 6.33 0.55
CA TYR A 31 23.28 4.96 0.09
C TYR A 31 21.87 4.48 0.40
N ASP A 32 21.09 5.25 1.17
CA ASP A 32 19.67 5.06 1.37
C ASP A 32 18.84 5.31 0.10
N GLN A 33 19.37 6.11 -0.82
CA GLN A 33 18.74 6.42 -2.11
C GLN A 33 19.07 5.37 -3.16
N PHE A 34 18.05 4.77 -3.77
CA PHE A 34 18.21 3.83 -4.89
C PHE A 34 17.88 4.50 -6.22
N ASP A 35 18.41 3.95 -7.31
CA ASP A 35 18.16 4.45 -8.67
C ASP A 35 17.23 3.53 -9.47
N VAL A 36 17.31 2.23 -9.23
CA VAL A 36 16.44 1.22 -9.85
C VAL A 36 16.15 0.08 -8.88
N ILE A 37 14.96 -0.50 -8.97
CA ILE A 37 14.57 -1.69 -8.21
C ILE A 37 14.61 -2.89 -9.15
N LEU A 38 15.29 -3.96 -8.73
CA LEU A 38 15.41 -5.20 -9.50
C LEU A 38 15.03 -6.41 -8.62
N PRO A 39 14.51 -7.49 -9.23
CA PRO A 39 14.05 -8.67 -8.49
C PRO A 39 15.19 -9.60 -8.05
N SER A 40 16.37 -9.54 -8.69
CA SER A 40 17.54 -10.33 -8.32
C SER A 40 18.84 -9.67 -8.82
N ILE A 41 19.98 -10.10 -8.28
CA ILE A 41 21.32 -9.63 -8.67
C ILE A 41 21.60 -9.92 -10.14
N ASP A 42 21.14 -11.06 -10.67
CA ASP A 42 21.34 -11.45 -12.09
C ASP A 42 20.69 -10.50 -13.10
N LYS A 43 19.74 -9.66 -12.65
CA LYS A 43 19.14 -8.63 -13.49
C LYS A 43 19.98 -7.37 -13.60
N VAL A 44 21.09 -7.26 -12.87
CA VAL A 44 22.07 -6.20 -13.04
C VAL A 44 22.88 -6.47 -14.31
N ASN A 45 22.68 -5.66 -15.33
CA ASN A 45 23.33 -5.76 -16.62
C ASN A 45 23.52 -4.37 -17.25
N ILE A 46 24.08 -4.30 -18.45
CA ILE A 46 24.37 -3.04 -19.14
C ILE A 46 23.09 -2.19 -19.33
N ARG A 47 21.94 -2.81 -19.60
CA ARG A 47 20.66 -2.09 -19.82
C ARG A 47 20.12 -1.52 -18.52
N THR A 48 20.08 -2.32 -17.45
CA THR A 48 19.59 -1.86 -16.14
C THR A 48 20.55 -0.86 -15.49
N THR A 49 21.86 -0.95 -15.78
CA THR A 49 22.83 0.07 -15.38
C THR A 49 22.57 1.40 -16.11
N ALA A 50 22.29 1.37 -17.41
CA ALA A 50 21.93 2.58 -18.16
C ALA A 50 20.61 3.19 -17.66
N GLU A 51 19.63 2.36 -17.31
CA GLU A 51 18.38 2.80 -16.67
C GLU A 51 18.64 3.48 -15.33
N ALA A 52 19.44 2.86 -14.46
CA ALA A 52 19.82 3.43 -13.17
C ALA A 52 20.52 4.80 -13.34
N LYS A 53 21.43 4.93 -14.31
CA LYS A 53 22.06 6.22 -14.63
C LYS A 53 21.05 7.28 -15.06
N ARG A 54 20.08 6.93 -15.91
CA ARG A 54 19.02 7.87 -16.33
C ARG A 54 18.13 8.28 -15.15
N ALA A 55 17.78 7.33 -14.27
CA ALA A 55 16.99 7.61 -13.07
C ALA A 55 17.74 8.55 -12.12
N ARG A 56 19.04 8.30 -11.89
CA ARG A 56 19.91 9.16 -11.09
C ARG A 56 20.02 10.57 -11.69
N ALA A 57 20.27 10.68 -12.99
CA ALA A 57 20.32 11.95 -13.72
C ALA A 57 19.03 12.74 -13.54
N LYS A 58 17.88 12.11 -13.78
CA LYS A 58 16.56 12.71 -13.61
C LYS A 58 16.33 13.21 -12.18
N ARG A 59 16.73 12.43 -11.17
CA ARG A 59 16.62 12.85 -9.76
C ARG A 59 17.50 14.06 -9.45
N MET A 60 18.74 14.08 -9.93
CA MET A 60 19.65 15.22 -9.74
C MET A 60 19.14 16.48 -10.42
N SER A 61 18.67 16.38 -11.67
CA SER A 61 18.04 17.49 -12.38
C SER A 61 16.81 18.03 -11.68
N GLN A 62 15.95 17.15 -11.16
CA GLN A 62 14.78 17.57 -10.41
C GLN A 62 15.17 18.27 -9.11
N LYS A 63 16.18 17.77 -8.40
CA LYS A 63 16.67 18.35 -7.15
C LYS A 63 17.31 19.73 -7.38
N ASP A 64 18.12 19.88 -8.42
CA ASP A 64 18.72 21.17 -8.79
C ASP A 64 17.63 22.19 -9.17
N TYR A 65 16.69 21.79 -10.04
CA TYR A 65 15.56 22.62 -10.42
C TYR A 65 14.71 23.07 -9.22
N GLU A 66 14.37 22.15 -8.31
CA GLU A 66 13.60 22.47 -7.10
C GLU A 66 14.39 23.37 -6.14
N GLY A 67 15.70 23.17 -6.01
CA GLY A 67 16.59 24.01 -5.19
C GLY A 67 16.67 25.45 -5.72
N ARG A 68 16.98 25.63 -7.01
CA ARG A 68 17.05 26.95 -7.64
C ARG A 68 15.70 27.68 -7.61
N LYS A 69 14.61 26.95 -7.85
CA LYS A 69 13.25 27.50 -7.73
C LYS A 69 12.94 27.94 -6.29
N ALA A 70 13.37 27.18 -5.28
CA ALA A 70 13.21 27.56 -3.88
C ALA A 70 14.02 28.81 -3.52
N ASN A 71 15.17 29.01 -4.16
CA ASN A 71 16.01 30.21 -4.04
C ASN A 71 15.44 31.43 -4.81
N GLY A 72 14.32 31.29 -5.52
CA GLY A 72 13.66 32.37 -6.25
C GLY A 72 14.17 32.61 -7.67
N GLU A 73 15.05 31.74 -8.19
CA GLU A 73 15.57 31.83 -9.55
C GLU A 73 14.51 31.39 -10.58
N LYS A 74 14.37 32.15 -11.67
CA LYS A 74 13.52 31.79 -12.81
C LYS A 74 14.29 30.93 -13.80
N VAL A 75 14.51 29.67 -13.44
CA VAL A 75 15.14 28.66 -14.30
C VAL A 75 14.11 27.77 -14.99
N LYS A 76 14.41 27.27 -16.19
CA LYS A 76 13.61 26.21 -16.83
C LYS A 76 14.15 24.84 -16.41
N GLN A 77 13.31 23.82 -16.46
CA GLN A 77 13.72 22.47 -16.09
C GLN A 77 14.81 21.92 -17.02
N ALA A 78 14.79 22.29 -18.30
CA ALA A 78 15.80 21.91 -19.29
C ALA A 78 17.20 22.45 -18.95
N ASP A 79 17.28 23.61 -18.29
CA ASP A 79 18.56 24.23 -17.93
C ASP A 79 19.28 23.47 -16.79
N CYS A 80 18.55 22.62 -16.07
CA CYS A 80 19.07 21.78 -14.98
C CYS A 80 19.27 20.32 -15.42
N GLU A 81 19.14 20.01 -16.71
CA GLU A 81 19.25 18.64 -17.22
C GLU A 81 20.68 18.12 -17.10
N VAL A 82 20.84 16.98 -16.41
CA VAL A 82 22.13 16.32 -16.20
C VAL A 82 22.25 15.19 -17.20
N ASP A 83 23.33 15.16 -17.97
CA ASP A 83 23.61 14.06 -18.89
C ASP A 83 23.96 12.77 -18.12
N TYR A 84 23.14 11.74 -18.30
CA TYR A 84 23.33 10.43 -17.68
C TYR A 84 24.64 9.75 -18.08
N LYS A 85 25.24 10.11 -19.23
CA LYS A 85 26.53 9.54 -19.68
C LYS A 85 27.69 9.95 -18.79
N LYS A 86 27.60 11.12 -18.14
CA LYS A 86 28.61 11.63 -17.20
C LYS A 86 28.59 10.91 -15.85
N ILE A 87 27.52 10.19 -15.55
CA ILE A 87 27.38 9.44 -14.30
C ILE A 87 28.18 8.14 -14.40
N LYS A 88 29.09 7.90 -13.46
CA LYS A 88 29.88 6.67 -13.43
C LYS A 88 28.97 5.50 -13.01
N LYS A 89 29.31 4.29 -13.46
CA LYS A 89 28.57 3.08 -13.05
C LYS A 89 28.75 2.77 -11.57
N THR A 90 29.84 3.22 -10.98
CA THR A 90 30.11 3.15 -9.54
C THR A 90 29.19 4.06 -8.74
N ASP A 91 28.55 5.05 -9.36
CA ASP A 91 27.72 5.99 -8.61
C ASP A 91 26.28 5.50 -8.47
N VAL A 92 25.84 4.55 -9.29
CA VAL A 92 24.44 4.09 -9.26
C VAL A 92 24.20 3.02 -8.21
N ILE A 93 23.00 3.04 -7.64
CA ILE A 93 22.59 2.13 -6.56
C ILE A 93 21.40 1.30 -7.01
N PHE A 94 21.56 -0.02 -6.93
CA PHE A 94 20.55 -1.01 -7.24
C PHE A 94 19.88 -1.49 -5.95
N ARG A 95 18.56 -1.34 -5.86
CA ARG A 95 17.77 -1.97 -4.80
C ARG A 95 17.33 -3.35 -5.28
N ILE A 96 17.85 -4.40 -4.66
CA ILE A 96 17.53 -5.78 -5.00
C ILE A 96 16.53 -6.32 -3.98
N MET A 97 15.35 -6.75 -4.45
CA MET A 97 14.32 -7.33 -3.59
C MET A 97 14.68 -8.78 -3.26
N MET A 98 15.15 -9.05 -2.04
CA MET A 98 15.69 -10.37 -1.67
C MET A 98 15.53 -10.69 -0.18
N PHE A 99 15.53 -11.98 0.14
CA PHE A 99 15.22 -12.51 1.47
C PHE A 99 16.41 -13.12 2.20
N ASP A 100 17.62 -13.03 1.64
CA ASP A 100 18.78 -13.82 2.10
C ASP A 100 19.20 -13.52 3.54
N HIS A 101 19.03 -12.27 3.98
CA HIS A 101 19.35 -11.82 5.34
C HIS A 101 18.19 -12.02 6.33
N ILE A 102 17.06 -12.57 5.87
CA ILE A 102 15.87 -12.78 6.69
C ILE A 102 15.85 -14.22 7.22
N PRO A 103 15.65 -14.42 8.54
CA PRO A 103 15.51 -15.74 9.13
C PRO A 103 14.34 -16.54 8.55
N ASP A 104 14.50 -17.88 8.54
CA ASP A 104 13.42 -18.80 8.20
C ASP A 104 12.44 -18.95 9.38
N ASP A 105 11.15 -19.01 9.06
CA ASP A 105 10.07 -19.25 10.01
C ASP A 105 9.32 -20.52 9.60
N LYS A 106 9.96 -21.67 9.89
CA LYS A 106 9.45 -22.99 9.55
C LYS A 106 8.16 -23.26 10.33
N GLY A 107 7.03 -23.30 9.61
CA GLY A 107 5.71 -23.63 10.18
C GLY A 107 4.67 -22.51 10.09
N ARG A 108 5.07 -21.28 9.72
CA ARG A 108 4.14 -20.15 9.58
C ARG A 108 3.02 -20.40 8.59
N LYS A 109 3.32 -21.06 7.47
CA LYS A 109 2.33 -21.48 6.47
C LYS A 109 2.42 -22.96 6.19
N LYS A 110 1.28 -23.65 6.25
CA LYS A 110 1.15 -25.09 5.98
C LYS A 110 1.58 -25.48 4.56
N LYS A 111 1.40 -24.60 3.57
CA LYS A 111 1.78 -24.82 2.17
C LYS A 111 2.47 -23.56 1.62
N PRO A 112 3.79 -23.40 1.77
CA PRO A 112 4.50 -22.24 1.25
C PRO A 112 4.51 -22.28 -0.29
N LYS A 113 4.16 -21.16 -0.93
CA LYS A 113 4.17 -21.02 -2.41
C LYS A 113 5.32 -20.13 -2.91
N THR A 114 5.77 -19.21 -2.06
CA THR A 114 6.82 -18.23 -2.38
C THR A 114 7.92 -18.28 -1.32
N ILE A 115 9.11 -17.77 -1.64
CA ILE A 115 10.21 -17.64 -0.67
C ILE A 115 9.75 -16.78 0.52
N ALA A 116 8.96 -15.75 0.27
CA ALA A 116 8.38 -14.93 1.34
C ALA A 116 7.54 -15.75 2.33
N ASP A 117 6.97 -16.91 1.93
CA ASP A 117 6.17 -17.78 2.79
C ASP A 117 6.99 -18.61 3.77
N THR A 118 8.26 -18.88 3.45
CA THR A 118 9.19 -19.66 4.31
C THR A 118 9.93 -18.79 5.30
N LYS A 119 9.88 -17.47 5.11
CA LYS A 119 10.56 -16.45 5.92
C LYS A 119 9.63 -15.85 6.97
N GLU A 120 10.23 -15.19 7.95
CA GLU A 120 9.52 -14.40 8.94
C GLU A 120 8.62 -13.33 8.28
N LYS A 121 7.47 -13.04 8.90
CA LYS A 121 6.55 -12.00 8.41
C LYS A 121 7.13 -10.61 8.70
N LEU A 122 7.34 -9.84 7.64
CA LEU A 122 7.94 -8.50 7.70
C LEU A 122 6.92 -7.37 7.53
N ASN A 123 7.33 -6.17 7.94
CA ASN A 123 6.56 -4.92 7.81
C ASN A 123 6.47 -4.48 6.34
N PHE A 124 7.51 -4.77 5.54
CA PHE A 124 7.56 -4.52 4.11
C PHE A 124 8.50 -5.52 3.40
N PRO A 125 8.42 -5.68 2.07
CA PRO A 125 9.29 -6.58 1.33
C PRO A 125 10.79 -6.25 1.56
N PRO A 126 11.61 -7.22 1.95
CA PRO A 126 13.00 -6.99 2.28
C PRO A 126 13.82 -6.69 1.02
N PHE A 127 14.89 -5.93 1.20
CA PHE A 127 15.76 -5.54 0.10
C PHE A 127 17.19 -5.36 0.60
N GLN A 128 18.12 -5.40 -0.35
CA GLN A 128 19.50 -5.00 -0.14
C GLN A 128 19.92 -4.01 -1.22
N HIS A 129 20.81 -3.09 -0.89
CA HIS A 129 21.39 -2.14 -1.83
C HIS A 129 22.75 -2.64 -2.29
N TYR A 130 22.97 -2.57 -3.60
CA TYR A 130 24.21 -2.93 -4.25
C TYR A 130 24.74 -1.81 -5.13
N LYS A 131 26.06 -1.75 -5.26
CA LYS A 131 26.79 -0.80 -6.11
C LYS A 131 28.03 -1.48 -6.69
N PHE A 132 28.51 -0.99 -7.83
CA PHE A 132 29.79 -1.44 -8.40
C PHE A 132 30.97 -0.84 -7.64
N ASN A 133 31.95 -1.68 -7.28
CA ASN A 133 33.27 -1.24 -6.85
C ASN A 133 34.15 -0.86 -8.06
N GLU A 134 35.41 -0.48 -7.81
CA GLU A 134 36.38 -0.12 -8.85
C GLU A 134 36.75 -1.31 -9.76
N ASN A 135 36.64 -2.53 -9.25
CA ASN A 135 36.88 -3.79 -9.96
C ASN A 135 35.67 -4.28 -10.78
N ASN A 136 34.56 -3.52 -10.79
CA ASN A 136 33.30 -3.87 -11.45
C ASN A 136 32.53 -5.04 -10.83
N GLU A 137 32.76 -5.32 -9.55
CA GLU A 137 32.02 -6.29 -8.77
C GLU A 137 30.93 -5.60 -7.97
N LEU A 138 29.83 -6.31 -7.73
CA LEU A 138 28.71 -5.80 -6.93
C LEU A 138 28.98 -6.03 -5.45
N VAL A 139 29.05 -4.95 -4.70
CA VAL A 139 29.20 -4.96 -3.23
C VAL A 139 27.90 -4.55 -2.56
N CYS A 140 27.54 -5.27 -1.49
CA CYS A 140 26.37 -4.96 -0.66
C CYS A 140 26.71 -3.75 0.23
N ILE A 141 25.95 -2.67 0.06
CA ILE A 141 26.17 -1.39 0.76
C ILE A 141 25.05 -1.04 1.74
N GLY A 142 24.00 -1.87 1.80
CA GLY A 142 22.89 -1.67 2.72
C GLY A 142 21.90 -2.82 2.73
N LYS A 143 21.23 -3.00 3.87
CA LYS A 143 20.24 -4.05 4.11
C LYS A 143 19.04 -3.45 4.83
N SER A 144 17.83 -3.90 4.49
CA SER A 144 16.64 -3.58 5.28
C SER A 144 16.50 -4.51 6.48
N HIS A 145 15.72 -4.11 7.49
CA HIS A 145 15.55 -4.82 8.76
C HIS A 145 16.91 -5.19 9.41
N TRP A 146 17.86 -4.26 9.41
CA TRP A 146 19.25 -4.51 9.82
C TRP A 146 19.76 -3.41 10.75
N VAL A 147 20.56 -3.80 11.74
CA VAL A 147 21.20 -2.91 12.71
C VAL A 147 22.70 -3.16 12.72
N GLY A 148 23.51 -2.09 12.71
CA GLY A 148 24.97 -2.17 12.69
C GLY A 148 25.56 -2.26 11.28
N GLY A 149 26.85 -2.64 11.19
CA GLY A 149 27.58 -2.71 9.92
C GLY A 149 27.19 -3.92 9.06
N MET A 150 27.64 -3.94 7.81
CA MET A 150 27.26 -5.03 6.88
C MET A 150 27.88 -6.39 7.24
N GLU A 151 29.04 -6.37 7.91
CA GLU A 151 29.79 -7.56 8.35
C GLU A 151 29.50 -7.98 9.80
N ASN A 152 29.26 -7.01 10.69
CA ASN A 152 29.12 -7.25 12.14
C ASN A 152 27.73 -6.91 12.70
N GLY A 153 26.79 -6.52 11.85
CA GLY A 153 25.41 -6.22 12.25
C GLY A 153 24.55 -7.47 12.41
N TYR A 154 23.27 -7.25 12.72
CA TYR A 154 22.29 -8.32 12.86
C TYR A 154 20.93 -7.90 12.32
N TYR A 155 20.11 -8.91 11.99
CA TYR A 155 18.74 -8.72 11.56
C TYR A 155 17.86 -8.33 12.76
N ASP A 156 17.08 -7.26 12.59
CA ASP A 156 16.04 -6.85 13.53
C ASP A 156 14.85 -6.26 12.75
N LYS A 157 13.68 -6.87 12.91
CA LYS A 157 12.43 -6.38 12.31
C LYS A 157 11.85 -5.16 13.02
N GLY A 158 12.22 -4.94 14.28
CA GLY A 158 11.66 -3.93 15.18
C GLY A 158 12.50 -2.66 15.30
N CYS A 159 13.66 -2.58 14.62
CA CYS A 159 14.61 -1.47 14.77
C CYS A 159 14.11 -0.12 14.26
N GLY A 160 13.00 -0.10 13.50
CA GLY A 160 12.49 1.10 12.84
C GLY A 160 11.02 1.39 13.14
N GLN A 161 10.56 2.52 12.62
CA GLN A 161 9.17 2.94 12.69
C GLN A 161 8.79 3.82 11.49
N ALA A 162 7.50 3.83 11.15
CA ALA A 162 6.99 4.76 10.16
C ALA A 162 7.18 6.22 10.63
N THR A 163 7.42 7.14 9.71
CA THR A 163 7.58 8.56 10.08
C THR A 163 6.24 9.12 10.59
N ASN A 164 6.29 10.04 11.56
CA ASN A 164 5.11 10.76 12.05
C ASN A 164 4.34 11.43 10.90
N LYS A 165 5.06 11.92 9.88
CA LYS A 165 4.45 12.54 8.71
C LYS A 165 3.67 11.53 7.86
N LEU A 166 4.18 10.32 7.66
CA LEU A 166 3.45 9.26 6.97
C LEU A 166 2.21 8.83 7.77
N ALA A 167 2.34 8.67 9.09
CA ALA A 167 1.21 8.35 9.97
C ALA A 167 0.11 9.43 9.90
N MET A 168 0.48 10.71 9.95
CA MET A 168 -0.45 11.82 9.76
C MET A 168 -1.12 11.80 8.37
N MET A 169 -0.40 11.40 7.32
CA MET A 169 -0.98 11.23 5.98
C MET A 169 -2.04 10.11 5.96
N TRP A 170 -1.79 8.98 6.63
CA TRP A 170 -2.77 7.90 6.77
C TRP A 170 -4.03 8.35 7.53
N MET A 171 -3.86 9.05 8.66
CA MET A 171 -4.98 9.59 9.44
C MET A 171 -5.86 10.52 8.59
N LYS A 172 -5.26 11.47 7.87
CA LYS A 172 -5.99 12.39 6.96
C LYS A 172 -6.74 11.65 5.85
N LEU A 173 -6.21 10.55 5.35
CA LEU A 173 -6.87 9.75 4.32
C LEU A 173 -8.10 9.05 4.90
N CYS A 174 -8.00 8.46 6.09
CA CYS A 174 -9.12 7.84 6.81
C CYS A 174 -10.21 8.86 7.16
N GLU A 175 -9.83 10.02 7.71
CA GLU A 175 -10.76 11.10 8.05
C GLU A 175 -11.54 11.59 6.83
N ARG A 176 -10.84 11.81 5.71
CA ARG A 176 -11.49 12.20 4.45
C ARG A 176 -12.43 11.11 3.94
N TYR A 177 -12.06 9.83 4.05
CA TYR A 177 -12.91 8.74 3.59
C TYR A 177 -14.20 8.65 4.44
N ALA A 178 -14.08 8.87 5.74
CA ALA A 178 -15.18 8.84 6.70
C ALA A 178 -16.24 9.95 6.51
N THR A 179 -15.96 11.00 5.73
CA THR A 179 -16.95 12.05 5.41
C THR A 179 -17.77 11.75 4.16
N ARG A 180 -17.51 10.64 3.44
CA ARG A 180 -18.29 10.24 2.27
C ARG A 180 -19.74 9.95 2.68
N GLY A 181 -20.70 10.34 1.84
CA GLY A 181 -22.14 10.25 2.13
C GLY A 181 -22.60 8.87 2.63
N ASN A 182 -22.05 7.80 2.05
CA ASN A 182 -22.41 6.42 2.39
C ASN A 182 -22.01 5.99 3.82
N VAL A 183 -21.02 6.65 4.43
CA VAL A 183 -20.44 6.26 5.73
C VAL A 183 -20.52 7.36 6.79
N ARG A 184 -20.69 8.62 6.38
CA ARG A 184 -20.64 9.80 7.26
C ARG A 184 -21.62 9.70 8.44
N GLY A 185 -22.85 9.28 8.18
CA GLY A 185 -23.90 9.15 9.19
C GLY A 185 -24.00 7.76 9.83
N TYR A 186 -23.05 6.86 9.58
CA TYR A 186 -23.11 5.51 10.11
C TYR A 186 -22.68 5.47 11.58
N THR A 187 -23.42 4.73 12.41
CA THR A 187 -23.19 4.67 13.87
C THR A 187 -21.77 4.24 14.24
N TYR A 188 -21.20 3.28 13.50
CA TYR A 188 -19.85 2.75 13.77
C TYR A 188 -18.74 3.45 12.97
N ASN A 189 -18.95 4.69 12.51
CA ASN A 189 -17.98 5.40 11.68
C ASN A 189 -16.62 5.56 12.41
N ASP A 190 -16.62 5.85 13.71
CA ASP A 190 -15.37 5.99 14.47
C ASP A 190 -14.62 4.66 14.62
N GLU A 191 -15.31 3.55 14.80
CA GLU A 191 -14.70 2.21 14.77
C GLU A 191 -14.11 1.89 13.39
N MET A 192 -14.81 2.26 12.31
CA MET A 192 -14.29 2.10 10.95
C MET A 192 -13.01 2.88 10.72
N LYS A 193 -12.92 4.12 11.20
CA LYS A 193 -11.69 4.93 11.15
C LYS A 193 -10.56 4.25 11.92
N GLY A 194 -10.83 3.82 13.16
CA GLY A 194 -9.86 3.14 14.00
C GLY A 194 -9.30 1.89 13.33
N GLN A 195 -10.19 1.04 12.81
CA GLN A 195 -9.80 -0.17 12.10
C GLN A 195 -9.02 0.11 10.82
N ALA A 196 -9.39 1.14 10.06
CA ALA A 196 -8.68 1.52 8.85
C ALA A 196 -7.28 2.06 9.13
N ILE A 197 -7.11 2.87 10.19
CA ILE A 197 -5.79 3.35 10.62
C ILE A 197 -4.92 2.17 11.06
N LEU A 198 -5.47 1.23 11.84
CA LEU A 198 -4.76 0.01 12.24
C LEU A 198 -4.31 -0.80 11.01
N GLN A 199 -5.19 -0.96 10.02
CA GLN A 199 -4.86 -1.64 8.78
C GLN A 199 -3.72 -0.92 8.05
N LEU A 200 -3.80 0.41 7.89
CA LEU A 200 -2.73 1.18 7.25
C LEU A 200 -1.41 1.10 8.02
N ALA A 201 -1.42 1.05 9.36
CA ALA A 201 -0.21 0.85 10.14
C ALA A 201 0.42 -0.53 9.89
N GLN A 202 -0.40 -1.57 9.70
CA GLN A 202 0.08 -2.95 9.49
C GLN A 202 0.60 -3.21 8.07
N ILE A 203 -0.07 -2.67 7.04
CA ILE A 203 0.24 -2.97 5.64
C ILE A 203 0.72 -1.76 4.84
N GLY A 204 0.84 -0.59 5.49
CA GLY A 204 1.13 0.66 4.81
C GLY A 204 2.50 0.64 4.12
N LEU A 205 3.51 0.13 4.83
CA LEU A 205 4.86 -0.02 4.26
C LEU A 205 4.97 -1.17 3.26
N GLN A 206 3.98 -2.06 3.16
CA GLN A 206 3.98 -3.14 2.17
C GLN A 206 3.73 -2.67 0.73
N PHE A 207 3.46 -1.38 0.52
CA PHE A 207 3.39 -0.81 -0.82
C PHE A 207 4.67 -1.10 -1.60
N ASP A 208 4.52 -1.59 -2.83
CA ASP A 208 5.61 -2.03 -3.71
C ASP A 208 5.85 -1.00 -4.81
N GLU A 209 6.92 -0.22 -4.65
CA GLU A 209 7.31 0.85 -5.56
C GLU A 209 7.80 0.33 -6.92
N SER A 210 8.14 -0.96 -7.04
CA SER A 210 8.54 -1.55 -8.33
C SER A 210 7.35 -1.74 -9.28
N LYS A 211 6.12 -1.79 -8.75
CA LYS A 211 4.90 -2.08 -9.51
C LYS A 211 4.04 -0.85 -9.78
N SER A 212 4.13 0.18 -8.94
CA SER A 212 3.28 1.37 -9.06
C SER A 212 3.90 2.60 -8.41
N ASN A 213 3.60 3.76 -8.99
CA ASN A 213 3.92 5.07 -8.42
C ASN A 213 2.68 5.75 -7.78
N ASN A 214 1.62 4.99 -7.51
CA ASN A 214 0.34 5.50 -6.98
C ASN A 214 -0.02 4.89 -5.60
N PRO A 215 0.70 5.26 -4.52
CA PRO A 215 0.38 4.81 -3.17
C PRO A 215 -1.00 5.27 -2.69
N PHE A 216 -1.51 6.40 -3.18
CA PHE A 216 -2.83 6.89 -2.80
C PHE A 216 -3.95 5.89 -3.14
N ALA A 217 -3.89 5.26 -4.32
CA ALA A 217 -4.84 4.22 -4.71
C ALA A 217 -4.74 2.98 -3.81
N TYR A 218 -3.51 2.53 -3.50
CA TYR A 218 -3.27 1.40 -2.61
C TYR A 218 -3.86 1.64 -1.20
N TYR A 219 -3.60 2.81 -0.62
CA TYR A 219 -4.15 3.16 0.69
C TYR A 219 -5.66 3.35 0.67
N THR A 220 -6.21 3.97 -0.37
CA THR A 220 -7.67 4.13 -0.51
C THR A 220 -8.37 2.77 -0.57
N ALA A 221 -7.79 1.80 -1.29
CA ALA A 221 -8.30 0.43 -1.34
C ALA A 221 -8.25 -0.25 0.04
N ALA A 222 -7.14 -0.12 0.77
CA ALA A 222 -7.01 -0.65 2.13
C ALA A 222 -8.05 -0.06 3.09
N VAL A 223 -8.29 1.25 3.04
CA VAL A 223 -9.31 1.92 3.86
C VAL A 223 -10.72 1.45 3.47
N THR A 224 -11.02 1.40 2.18
CA THR A 224 -12.34 0.95 1.68
C THR A 224 -12.66 -0.46 2.17
N ASN A 225 -11.71 -1.38 2.02
CA ASN A 225 -11.85 -2.77 2.46
C ASN A 225 -12.04 -2.87 3.98
N SER A 226 -11.34 -2.04 4.74
CA SER A 226 -11.46 -2.00 6.21
C SER A 226 -12.85 -1.52 6.66
N PHE A 227 -13.39 -0.49 6.01
CA PHE A 227 -14.74 0.01 6.29
C PHE A 227 -15.80 -1.05 5.97
N VAL A 228 -15.73 -1.67 4.78
CA VAL A 228 -16.64 -2.74 4.37
C VAL A 228 -16.58 -3.94 5.33
N ARG A 229 -15.39 -4.27 5.85
CA ARG A 229 -15.23 -5.34 6.84
C ARG A 229 -16.04 -5.07 8.11
N ILE A 230 -16.02 -3.86 8.66
CA ILE A 230 -16.81 -3.51 9.84
C ILE A 230 -18.31 -3.60 9.54
N ILE A 231 -18.76 -3.10 8.38
CA ILE A 231 -20.16 -3.25 7.93
C ILE A 231 -20.58 -4.73 7.90
N ASN A 232 -19.71 -5.60 7.40
CA ASN A 232 -20.01 -7.03 7.29
C ASN A 232 -20.03 -7.74 8.66
N ILE A 233 -19.15 -7.35 9.58
CA ILE A 233 -19.17 -7.85 10.97
C ILE A 233 -20.47 -7.44 11.63
N GLU A 234 -20.86 -6.18 11.50
CA GLU A 234 -22.09 -5.68 12.10
C GLU A 234 -23.34 -6.36 11.53
N LYS A 235 -23.43 -6.51 10.21
CA LYS A 235 -24.53 -7.26 9.56
C LYS A 235 -24.61 -8.70 10.07
N ARG A 236 -23.47 -9.36 10.30
CA ARG A 236 -23.44 -10.71 10.87
C ARG A 236 -23.99 -10.72 12.30
N ASN A 237 -23.60 -9.77 13.13
CA ASN A 237 -24.07 -9.67 14.51
C ASN A 237 -25.58 -9.37 14.58
N GLN A 238 -26.09 -8.53 13.67
CA GLN A 238 -27.53 -8.27 13.52
C GLN A 238 -28.29 -9.55 13.17
N ASN A 239 -27.80 -10.33 12.21
CA ASN A 239 -28.42 -11.61 11.85
C ASN A 239 -28.43 -12.59 13.04
N ILE A 240 -27.32 -12.72 13.78
CA ILE A 240 -27.26 -13.59 14.97
C ILE A 240 -28.26 -13.14 16.04
N ARG A 241 -28.38 -11.83 16.27
CA ARG A 241 -29.37 -11.28 17.20
C ARG A 241 -30.79 -11.64 16.76
N ASP A 242 -31.10 -11.46 15.49
CA ASP A 242 -32.41 -11.79 14.94
C ASP A 242 -32.71 -13.30 15.03
N ASP A 243 -31.73 -14.16 14.74
CA ASP A 243 -31.85 -15.62 14.90
C ASP A 243 -32.19 -15.98 16.37
N ILE A 244 -31.53 -15.35 17.35
CA ILE A 244 -31.81 -15.55 18.78
C ILE A 244 -33.23 -15.09 19.14
N LEU A 245 -33.69 -13.96 18.60
CA LEU A 245 -35.05 -13.47 18.86
C LEU A 245 -36.10 -14.44 18.30
N GLU A 246 -35.91 -14.91 17.07
CA GLU A 246 -36.79 -15.90 16.42
C GLU A 246 -36.84 -17.23 17.21
N MET A 247 -35.68 -17.73 17.66
CA MET A 247 -35.59 -18.95 18.48
C MET A 247 -36.34 -18.84 19.82
N ASN A 248 -36.47 -17.63 20.36
CA ASN A 248 -37.20 -17.36 21.61
C ASN A 248 -38.63 -16.88 21.37
N HIS A 249 -39.18 -17.06 20.16
CA HIS A 249 -40.53 -16.62 19.77
C HIS A 249 -40.77 -15.11 19.97
N MET A 250 -39.70 -14.31 19.88
CA MET A 250 -39.76 -12.85 19.90
C MET A 250 -39.65 -12.28 18.48
N ASN A 251 -40.07 -11.03 18.30
CA ASN A 251 -40.04 -10.36 17.01
C ASN A 251 -38.61 -9.91 16.65
N PRO A 252 -38.06 -10.31 15.48
CA PRO A 252 -36.75 -9.87 15.01
C PRO A 252 -36.79 -8.45 14.42
N SER A 253 -35.67 -7.93 13.93
CA SER A 253 -35.59 -6.61 13.30
C SER A 253 -36.57 -6.42 12.12
N PHE A 254 -37.02 -5.18 11.88
CA PHE A 254 -37.94 -4.87 10.77
C PHE A 254 -37.37 -5.28 9.41
N THR A 255 -36.06 -5.10 9.21
CA THR A 255 -35.37 -5.53 7.99
C THR A 255 -35.47 -7.04 7.78
N ARG A 256 -35.33 -7.83 8.86
CA ARG A 256 -35.44 -9.28 8.84
C ARG A 256 -36.86 -9.76 8.59
N GLN A 257 -37.86 -9.14 9.22
CA GLN A 257 -39.28 -9.45 8.98
C GLN A 257 -39.68 -9.22 7.51
N ASN A 258 -39.15 -8.15 6.91
CA ASN A 258 -39.39 -7.82 5.51
C ASN A 258 -38.49 -8.59 4.53
N GLN A 259 -37.54 -9.38 5.03
CA GLN A 259 -36.71 -10.22 4.17
C GLN A 259 -37.60 -11.30 3.53
N GLY A 260 -37.63 -11.33 2.19
CA GLY A 260 -38.55 -12.16 1.42
C GLY A 260 -39.98 -11.62 1.29
N ALA A 261 -40.29 -10.40 1.76
CA ALA A 261 -41.62 -9.80 1.57
C ALA A 261 -41.99 -9.66 0.09
N TRP A 262 -41.05 -9.18 -0.74
CA TRP A 262 -41.21 -9.12 -2.20
C TRP A 262 -41.43 -10.50 -2.83
N GLU A 263 -40.72 -11.53 -2.37
CA GLU A 263 -40.86 -12.91 -2.88
C GLU A 263 -42.22 -13.50 -2.50
N ARG A 264 -42.69 -13.22 -1.27
CA ARG A 264 -44.04 -13.56 -0.81
C ARG A 264 -45.12 -12.82 -1.62
N GLU A 265 -44.95 -11.52 -1.85
CA GLU A 265 -45.85 -10.69 -2.65
C GLU A 265 -45.89 -11.14 -4.12
N GLN A 266 -44.75 -11.47 -4.73
CA GLN A 266 -44.70 -12.03 -6.08
C GLN A 266 -45.36 -13.41 -6.16
N ALA A 267 -45.12 -14.27 -5.17
CA ALA A 267 -45.78 -15.57 -5.10
C ALA A 267 -47.31 -15.43 -4.96
N GLU A 268 -47.77 -14.46 -4.17
CA GLU A 268 -49.20 -14.13 -4.07
C GLU A 268 -49.77 -13.54 -5.36
N HIS A 269 -49.06 -12.60 -5.99
CA HIS A 269 -49.48 -11.99 -7.26
C HIS A 269 -49.59 -13.07 -8.36
N ASN A 270 -48.62 -13.96 -8.47
CA ASN A 270 -48.65 -15.06 -9.44
C ASN A 270 -49.78 -16.07 -9.15
N LYS A 271 -50.12 -16.31 -7.88
CA LYS A 271 -51.30 -17.11 -7.52
C LYS A 271 -52.62 -16.43 -7.90
N LYS A 272 -52.68 -15.10 -7.83
CA LYS A 272 -53.89 -14.30 -8.13
C LYS A 272 -54.00 -13.94 -9.63
N TRP A 273 -52.92 -14.04 -10.39
CA TRP A 273 -52.90 -13.76 -11.82
C TRP A 273 -53.66 -14.85 -12.60
N LYS A 274 -54.83 -14.48 -13.14
CA LYS A 274 -55.56 -15.29 -14.13
C LYS A 274 -55.29 -14.71 -15.52
N PRO A 275 -54.85 -15.53 -16.50
CA PRO A 275 -54.74 -15.06 -17.88
C PRO A 275 -56.11 -14.56 -18.34
N GLN A 276 -56.18 -13.35 -18.92
CA GLN A 276 -57.38 -12.92 -19.62
C GLN A 276 -57.58 -13.85 -20.82
N GLU A 277 -58.61 -14.71 -20.76
CA GLU A 277 -59.08 -15.45 -21.91
C GLU A 277 -59.43 -14.44 -23.01
N LYS A 278 -58.59 -14.40 -24.06
CA LYS A 278 -58.96 -13.71 -25.30
C LYS A 278 -60.23 -14.40 -25.79
N LYS A 279 -61.38 -13.72 -25.65
CA LYS A 279 -62.61 -14.09 -26.35
C LYS A 279 -62.30 -14.03 -27.84
N VAL A 280 -62.00 -15.19 -28.42
CA VAL A 280 -62.02 -15.38 -29.86
C VAL A 280 -63.51 -15.36 -30.23
N THR A 281 -64.01 -14.19 -30.61
CA THR A 281 -65.29 -14.07 -31.31
C THR A 281 -65.14 -14.83 -32.62
N LYS A 282 -65.75 -16.02 -32.69
CA LYS A 282 -65.99 -16.74 -33.93
C LYS A 282 -67.37 -16.36 -34.47
N SER A 283 -67.36 -16.04 -35.77
CA SER A 283 -68.45 -15.67 -36.67
C SER A 283 -68.94 -14.23 -36.58
#